data_AF-A0A329QFS0-F1
#
_entry.id   AF-A0A329QFS0-F1
#
_cell.length_a   1.000
_cell.length_b   1.000
_cell.length_c   1.000
_cell.angle_alpha   90.00
_cell.angle_beta   90.00
_cell.angle_gamma   90.00
#
_symmetry.space_group_name_H-M   'P 1'
#
loop_
_entity.id
_entity.type
_entity.pdbx_description
1 polymer ?
#
loop_
_entity_poly.entity_id
_entity_poly.type
_entity_poly.pdbx_seq_one_letter_code
_entity_poly.pdbx_strand_id
1 'polypeptide(L)' 'MTTYYDADGNEIQEHKLEEQYEKMLDENHGTVRLGELEYAASRVLREVDPTAYRVGFADWLSELEENGQMFENDPTAEVE' A
#
# COMPACT_ATOMS: atom_id res chain seq x y z
N MET A 1 -0.92 -14.82 8.11
CA MET A 1 -0.93 -14.24 6.76
C MET A 1 -2.21 -13.44 6.74
N THR A 2 -2.13 -12.11 6.68
CA THR A 2 -3.31 -11.28 6.50
C THR A 2 -3.76 -11.42 5.05
N THR A 3 -5.04 -11.68 4.83
CA THR A 3 -5.60 -11.82 3.49
C THR A 3 -6.49 -10.62 3.21
N TYR A 4 -6.39 -10.05 2.02
CA TYR A 4 -7.13 -8.86 1.63
C TYR A 4 -8.07 -9.19 0.48
N TYR A 5 -9.19 -8.47 0.37
CA TYR A 5 -10.19 -8.69 -0.67
C TYR A 5 -10.60 -7.37 -1.30
N ASP A 6 -10.94 -7.39 -2.59
CA ASP A 6 -11.56 -6.25 -3.25
C ASP A 6 -13.08 -6.20 -2.99
N ALA A 7 -13.73 -5.13 -3.44
CA ALA A 7 -15.18 -4.96 -3.32
C ALA A 7 -16.00 -6.01 -4.10
N ASP A 8 -15.40 -6.73 -5.04
CA ASP A 8 -16.00 -7.81 -5.81
C ASP A 8 -15.78 -9.20 -5.13
N GLY A 9 -15.07 -9.25 -4.00
CA GLY A 9 -14.76 -10.46 -3.24
C GLY A 9 -13.57 -11.27 -3.79
N ASN A 10 -12.75 -10.69 -4.67
CA ASN A 10 -11.52 -11.34 -5.14
C ASN A 10 -10.38 -11.11 -4.15
N GLU A 11 -9.60 -12.17 -3.91
CA GLU A 11 -8.42 -12.08 -3.06
C GLU A 11 -7.34 -11.19 -3.70
N ILE A 12 -6.88 -10.20 -2.93
CA ILE A 12 -5.77 -9.33 -3.26
C ILE A 12 -4.54 -9.83 -2.49
N GLN A 13 -3.47 -10.09 -3.23
CA GLN A 13 -2.18 -10.41 -2.60
C GLN A 13 -1.56 -9.16 -2.00
N GLU A 14 -0.99 -9.26 -0.80
CA GLU A 14 -0.32 -8.14 -0.10
C GLU A 14 0.70 -7.42 -1.00
N HIS A 15 1.52 -8.16 -1.75
CA HIS A 15 2.51 -7.57 -2.64
C HIS A 15 1.89 -6.66 -3.72
N LYS A 16 0.64 -6.91 -4.14
CA LYS A 16 -0.08 -6.04 -5.10
C LYS A 16 -0.51 -4.73 -4.46
N LEU A 17 -0.86 -4.76 -3.18
CA LEU A 17 -1.17 -3.55 -2.41
C LEU A 17 0.11 -2.74 -2.16
N GLU A 18 1.22 -3.42 -1.85
CA GLU A 18 2.53 -2.76 -1.76
C GLU A 18 2.92 -2.07 -3.07
N GLU A 19 2.81 -2.76 -4.22
CA GLU A 19 3.09 -2.16 -5.54
C GLU A 19 2.21 -0.92 -5.81
N GLN A 20 0.93 -0.96 -5.43
CA GLN A 20 0.02 0.17 -5.59
C GLN A 20 0.38 1.34 -4.67
N TYR A 21 0.76 1.05 -3.42
CA TYR A 21 1.22 2.06 -2.48
C TYR A 21 2.54 2.71 -2.95
N GLU A 22 3.50 1.92 -3.43
CA GLU A 22 4.75 2.43 -4.00
C GLU A 22 4.46 3.35 -5.20
N LYS A 23 3.57 2.93 -6.09
CA LYS A 23 3.14 3.75 -7.22
C LYS A 23 2.50 5.07 -6.77
N MET A 24 1.61 5.04 -5.78
CA MET A 24 0.99 6.25 -5.22
C MET A 24 2.04 7.21 -4.66
N LEU A 25 3.03 6.68 -3.92
CA LEU A 25 4.12 7.48 -3.38
C LEU A 25 4.95 8.12 -4.50
N ASP A 26 5.30 7.37 -5.53
CA ASP A 26 6.10 7.87 -6.65
C ASP A 26 5.34 8.86 -7.53
N GLU A 27 4.03 8.69 -7.71
CA GLU A 27 3.19 9.66 -8.43
C GLU A 27 3.06 10.98 -7.67
N ASN A 28 2.94 10.92 -6.33
CA ASN A 28 2.77 12.11 -5.49
C ASN A 28 4.08 12.85 -5.19
N HIS A 29 5.19 12.11 -5.06
CA HIS A 29 6.47 12.66 -4.61
C HIS A 29 7.58 12.60 -5.67
N GLY A 30 7.38 11.87 -6.77
CA GLY A 30 8.34 11.76 -7.87
C GLY A 30 9.62 11.03 -7.46
N THR A 31 10.75 11.61 -7.87
CA THR A 31 12.08 11.06 -7.58
C THR A 31 12.88 11.97 -6.65
N VAL A 32 13.72 11.34 -5.82
CA VAL A 32 14.72 12.00 -4.99
C VAL A 32 16.05 11.96 -5.72
N ARG A 33 16.72 13.11 -5.87
CA ARG A 33 18.00 13.23 -6.56
C ARG A 33 19.17 13.40 -5.59
N LEU A 34 20.19 12.57 -5.75
CA LEU A 34 21.47 12.65 -5.03
C LEU A 34 22.62 12.73 -6.04
N GLY A 35 23.14 13.94 -6.26
CA GLY A 35 24.10 14.19 -7.34
C GLY A 35 23.45 13.92 -8.71
N GLU A 36 24.01 12.98 -9.46
CA GLU A 36 23.50 12.53 -10.77
C GLU A 36 22.58 11.31 -10.69
N LEU A 37 22.32 10.79 -9.48
CA LEU A 37 21.48 9.61 -9.26
C LEU A 37 20.07 10.03 -8.88
N GLU A 38 19.07 9.35 -9.45
CA GLU A 38 17.66 9.54 -9.15
C GLU A 38 17.06 8.25 -8.61
N TYR A 39 16.27 8.38 -7.55
CA TYR A 39 15.65 7.26 -6.84
C TYR A 39 14.16 7.51 -6.69
N ALA A 40 13.35 6.48 -6.87
CA ALA A 40 11.93 6.51 -6.56
C ALA A 40 11.71 6.87 -5.08
N ALA A 41 10.76 7.76 -4.79
CA ALA A 41 10.46 8.19 -3.43
C ALA A 41 10.05 7.00 -2.55
N SER A 42 9.24 6.08 -3.11
CA SER A 42 8.83 4.82 -2.50
C SER A 42 10.03 4.00 -2.04
N ARG A 43 11.00 3.79 -2.93
CA ARG A 43 12.23 3.04 -2.67
C ARG A 43 13.08 3.70 -1.59
N VAL A 44 13.24 5.02 -1.64
CA VAL A 44 14.00 5.77 -0.64
C VAL A 44 13.35 5.59 0.74
N LEU A 45 12.04 5.78 0.85
CA LEU A 45 11.33 5.63 2.13
C LEU A 45 11.47 4.21 2.68
N ARG A 46 11.29 3.18 1.83
CA ARG A 46 11.40 1.78 2.21
C ARG A 46 12.80 1.39 2.70
N GLU A 47 13.85 1.93 2.10
CA GLU A 47 15.24 1.61 2.46
C GLU A 47 15.77 2.46 3.63
N VAL A 48 15.40 3.74 3.70
CA VAL A 48 15.92 4.70 4.69
C VAL A 48 15.17 4.61 6.01
N ASP A 49 13.84 4.56 5.97
CA ASP A 49 13.00 4.41 7.16
C ASP A 49 11.90 3.36 6.93
N PRO A 50 12.24 2.07 7.09
CA PRO A 50 11.27 0.99 6.95
C PRO A 50 10.11 1.08 7.95
N THR A 51 10.30 1.76 9.08
CA THR A 51 9.24 1.92 10.08
C THR A 51 8.21 2.93 9.58
N ALA A 52 8.66 4.09 9.11
CA ALA A 52 7.78 5.08 8.48
C ALA A 52 7.07 4.52 7.24
N TYR A 53 7.77 3.74 6.41
CA TYR A 53 7.15 3.06 5.27
C TYR A 53 5.98 2.16 5.71
N ARG A 54 6.20 1.31 6.72
CA ARG A 54 5.17 0.38 7.22
C ARG A 54 4.00 1.08 7.90
N VAL A 55 4.27 2.16 8.64
CA VAL A 55 3.21 2.99 9.25
C VAL A 55 2.38 3.64 8.16
N GLY A 56 3.01 4.31 7.18
CA GLY A 56 2.29 4.92 6.07
C GLY A 56 1.52 3.92 5.21
N PHE A 57 2.06 2.71 5.01
CA PHE A 57 1.35 1.63 4.33
C PHE A 57 0.09 1.20 5.10
N ALA A 58 0.18 1.03 6.42
CA ALA A 58 -0.97 0.68 7.25
C ALA A 58 -2.04 1.79 7.28
N ASP A 59 -1.61 3.06 7.34
CA ASP A 59 -2.52 4.20 7.27
C ASP A 59 -3.25 4.23 5.91
N TRP A 60 -2.53 4.01 4.81
CA TRP A 60 -3.11 3.94 3.47
C TRP A 60 -4.07 2.76 3.28
N LEU A 61 -3.75 1.58 3.83
CA LEU A 61 -4.67 0.44 3.82
C LEU A 61 -5.97 0.77 4.57
N SER A 62 -5.87 1.47 5.71
CA SER A 62 -7.03 1.90 6.48
C SER A 62 -7.91 2.89 5.69
N GLU A 63 -7.30 3.79 4.92
CA GLU A 63 -8.03 4.68 4.01
C GLU A 63 -8.75 3.91 2.89
N LEU A 64 -8.13 2.89 2.31
CA LEU A 64 -8.77 2.06 1.29
C LEU A 64 -9.98 1.29 1.85
N GLU A 65 -9.86 0.80 3.08
CA GLU A 65 -10.95 0.13 3.79
C GLU A 65 -12.10 1.09 4.09
N GLU A 66 -11.82 2.28 4.61
CA GLU A 66 -12.84 3.31 4.87
C GLU A 66 -13.58 3.72 3.59
N ASN A 67 -12.87 3.78 2.46
CA ASN A 67 -13.45 4.07 1.15
C ASN A 67 -14.15 2.86 0.48
N GLY A 68 -14.17 1.70 1.13
CA GLY A 68 -14.81 0.48 0.63
C GLY A 68 -14.15 -0.10 -0.63
N GLN A 69 -12.87 0.19 -0.86
CA GLN A 69 -12.11 -0.27 -2.02
C GLN A 69 -11.42 -1.61 -1.78
N MET A 70 -11.20 -1.96 -0.50
CA MET A 70 -10.51 -3.16 -0.07
C MET A 70 -10.94 -3.49 1.36
N PHE A 71 -10.93 -4.77 1.75
CA PHE A 71 -11.33 -5.23 3.08
C PHE A 71 -10.28 -6.16 3.67
N GLU A 72 -9.98 -6.00 4.97
CA GLU A 72 -9.06 -6.88 5.69
C GLU A 72 -9.79 -8.15 6.16
N ASN A 73 -9.28 -9.32 5.80
CA ASN A 73 -9.76 -10.63 6.23
C ASN A 73 -11.22 -10.95 5.86
N ASP A 74 -11.68 -10.68 4.63
CA ASP A 74 -13.06 -11.02 4.23
C ASP A 74 -13.24 -12.32 3.42
N PRO A 75 -13.48 -13.47 4.09
CA PRO A 75 -14.16 -14.62 3.50
C PRO A 75 -15.58 -14.85 4.05
N THR A 76 -16.32 -13.79 4.40
CA THR A 76 -17.78 -13.86 4.58
C THR A 76 -18.55 -12.53 4.39
N ALA A 77 -18.04 -11.35 4.73
CA ALA A 77 -18.12 -10.78 6.07
C ALA A 77 -19.56 -10.82 6.62
N GLU A 78 -19.84 -12.06 7.03
CA GLU A 78 -20.92 -12.76 7.72
C GLU A 78 -22.38 -12.40 7.37
N VAL A 79 -23.04 -13.34 6.67
CA VAL A 79 -24.51 -13.52 6.56
C VAL A 79 -25.31 -12.79 7.65
N GLU A 80 -25.86 -11.63 7.29
CA GLU A 80 -27.08 -11.10 7.91
C GLU A 80 -28.25 -11.18 6.92
#